data_AF-A0A850LYG2-F1
#
_entry.id   AF-A0A850LYG2-F1
#
_cell.length_a   1.000
_cell.length_b   1.000
_cell.length_c   1.000
_cell.angle_alpha   90.00
_cell.angle_beta   90.00
_cell.angle_gamma   90.00
#
_symmetry.space_group_name_H-M   'P 1'
#
loop_
_entity.id
_entity.type
_entity.pdbx_description
1 polymer ?
#
loop_
_entity_poly.entity_id
_entity_poly.type
_entity_poly.pdbx_seq_one_letter_code
_entity_poly.pdbx_strand_id
1 'polypeptide(L)'
;MATDWYGIKKQISSTMMDFGFRVYVSIADVFGNPKIMDEEIEPFKDIVCKSIKINSNYLNIGDYAIPISSKNLMIFKISEKAVVVLFANKGNIAQLLSFKKNIDYFGGQIEKLLEDLEVPEAEVEVLPKVEKVAIKLPKQIFGKELPIYFPSLNRELDKKAKFTMEEMRILHMCNGKKTFYNIAHETKQPESFLFDFISKNIKKKWLGPKAYPIIIQCPDCSLTHYLFVHENLFEEDPDLLSVLIRSERCNHEYVAFLNKKLKFELQSFGYFTPFQQDKFMKKLGQHYYTIIS
;
A
#
# COMPACT_ATOMS: atom_id res chain seq x y z
N MET A 1 8.70 0.40 -44.41
CA MET A 1 8.04 1.61 -43.88
C MET A 1 8.87 2.08 -42.70
N ALA A 2 9.16 3.37 -42.58
CA ALA A 2 9.81 3.89 -41.39
C ALA A 2 8.89 3.61 -40.19
N THR A 3 9.42 2.95 -39.18
CA THR A 3 8.70 2.68 -37.94
C THR A 3 8.73 3.97 -37.13
N ASP A 4 7.59 4.62 -36.93
CA ASP A 4 7.44 5.78 -36.05
C ASP A 4 6.64 5.40 -34.79
N TRP A 5 6.52 6.33 -33.85
CA TRP A 5 5.77 6.13 -32.60
C TRP A 5 4.32 5.67 -32.84
N TYR A 6 3.67 6.26 -33.85
CA TYR A 6 2.30 5.94 -34.19
C TYR A 6 2.16 4.53 -34.76
N GLY A 7 3.10 4.12 -35.62
CA GLY A 7 3.20 2.79 -36.20
C GLY A 7 3.38 1.71 -35.14
N ILE A 8 4.31 1.90 -34.19
CA ILE A 8 4.50 0.96 -33.08
C ILE A 8 3.25 0.88 -32.22
N LYS A 9 2.68 2.03 -31.83
CA LYS A 9 1.44 2.09 -31.04
C LYS A 9 0.32 1.28 -31.70
N LYS A 10 0.12 1.47 -33.00
CA LYS A 10 -0.90 0.75 -33.77
C LYS A 10 -0.64 -0.75 -33.78
N GLN A 11 0.61 -1.18 -33.98
CA GLN A 11 0.98 -2.61 -33.94
C GLN A 11 0.72 -3.23 -32.57
N ILE A 12 1.09 -2.55 -31.48
CA ILE A 12 0.80 -3.02 -30.11
C ILE A 12 -0.71 -3.17 -29.92
N SER A 13 -1.49 -2.15 -30.26
CA SER A 13 -2.95 -2.17 -30.13
C SER A 13 -3.57 -3.32 -30.93
N SER A 14 -3.15 -3.51 -32.19
CA SER A 14 -3.59 -4.61 -33.06
C SER A 14 -3.23 -5.99 -32.52
N THR A 15 -2.04 -6.18 -31.98
CA THR A 15 -1.61 -7.46 -31.38
C THR A 15 -2.46 -7.83 -30.17
N MET A 16 -3.05 -6.83 -29.51
CA MET A 16 -3.90 -7.02 -28.35
C MET A 16 -5.40 -7.08 -28.68
N MET A 17 -5.81 -6.96 -29.95
CA MET A 17 -7.24 -7.02 -30.34
C MET A 17 -7.85 -8.42 -30.23
N ASP A 18 -7.03 -9.47 -30.19
CA ASP A 18 -7.49 -10.87 -30.13
C ASP A 18 -8.37 -11.18 -28.90
N PHE A 19 -8.37 -10.30 -27.90
CA PHE A 19 -9.18 -10.42 -26.69
C PHE A 19 -10.61 -9.85 -26.82
N GLY A 20 -11.00 -9.33 -27.99
CA GLY A 20 -12.35 -8.85 -28.25
C GLY A 20 -12.68 -7.47 -27.65
N PHE A 21 -11.67 -6.73 -27.21
CA PHE A 21 -11.79 -5.33 -26.80
C PHE A 21 -10.59 -4.53 -27.28
N ARG A 22 -10.78 -3.22 -27.38
CA ARG A 22 -9.73 -2.29 -27.79
C ARG A 22 -8.78 -2.02 -26.62
N VAL A 23 -7.48 -2.16 -26.88
CA VAL A 23 -6.41 -1.73 -25.97
C VAL A 23 -5.84 -0.41 -26.47
N TYR A 24 -5.85 0.58 -25.59
CA TYR A 24 -5.23 1.88 -25.76
C TYR A 24 -3.81 1.82 -25.25
N VAL A 25 -2.91 2.52 -25.93
CA VAL A 25 -1.47 2.39 -25.76
C VAL A 25 -0.85 3.77 -25.61
N SER A 26 -0.02 3.91 -24.58
CA SER A 26 0.90 5.03 -24.44
C SER A 26 2.33 4.49 -24.31
N ILE A 27 3.29 5.21 -24.87
CA ILE A 27 4.71 4.90 -24.74
C ILE A 27 5.38 6.11 -24.12
N ALA A 28 6.16 5.87 -23.07
CA ALA A 28 6.91 6.88 -22.35
C ALA A 28 8.34 6.41 -22.12
N ASP A 29 9.23 7.37 -21.86
CA ASP A 29 10.55 7.03 -21.32
C ASP A 29 10.48 6.63 -19.84
N VAL A 30 11.57 6.08 -19.31
CA VAL A 30 11.67 5.68 -17.89
C VAL A 30 11.58 6.83 -16.90
N PHE A 31 11.67 8.08 -17.36
CA PHE A 31 11.47 9.29 -16.54
C PHE A 31 10.00 9.74 -16.52
N GLY A 32 9.11 8.98 -17.17
CA GLY A 32 7.69 9.27 -17.20
C GLY A 32 7.33 10.42 -18.15
N ASN A 33 8.15 10.70 -19.17
CA ASN A 33 7.76 11.64 -20.23
C ASN A 33 7.11 10.87 -21.39
N PRO A 34 5.83 11.14 -21.70
CA PRO A 34 5.15 10.48 -22.81
C PRO A 34 5.76 10.86 -24.16
N LYS A 35 6.02 9.87 -25.02
CA LYS A 35 6.35 10.06 -26.45
C LYS A 35 5.09 9.98 -27.32
N ILE A 36 4.15 9.13 -26.91
CA ILE A 36 2.81 9.04 -27.50
C ILE A 36 1.81 8.61 -26.42
N MET A 37 0.61 9.16 -26.45
CA MET A 37 -0.47 8.83 -25.52
C MET A 37 -1.80 8.79 -26.26
N ASP A 38 -2.54 7.70 -26.11
CA ASP A 38 -3.93 7.64 -26.56
C ASP A 38 -4.80 8.53 -25.67
N GLU A 39 -5.83 9.16 -26.26
CA GLU A 39 -6.73 10.09 -25.57
C GLU A 39 -7.41 9.46 -24.36
N GLU A 40 -7.70 8.15 -24.43
CA GLU A 40 -8.31 7.40 -23.34
C GLU A 40 -7.40 7.19 -22.12
N ILE A 41 -6.08 7.41 -22.28
CA ILE A 41 -5.09 7.36 -21.18
C ILE A 41 -4.86 8.76 -20.59
N GLU A 42 -5.13 9.83 -21.33
CA GLU A 42 -4.89 11.22 -20.91
C GLU A 42 -5.50 11.56 -19.52
N PRO A 43 -6.72 11.09 -19.15
CA PRO A 43 -7.28 11.32 -17.81
C PRO A 43 -6.44 10.74 -16.65
N PHE A 44 -5.52 9.81 -16.93
CA PHE A 44 -4.66 9.16 -15.94
C PHE A 44 -3.20 9.64 -16.02
N LYS A 45 -2.90 10.63 -16.87
CA LYS A 45 -1.54 11.06 -17.18
C LYS A 45 -0.68 11.33 -15.96
N ASP A 46 -1.17 12.11 -15.00
CA ASP A 46 -0.38 12.49 -13.82
C ASP A 46 0.00 11.26 -12.97
N ILE A 47 -0.96 10.36 -12.76
CA ILE A 47 -0.75 9.13 -11.99
C ILE A 47 0.20 8.18 -12.74
N VAL A 48 0.02 8.04 -14.06
CA VAL A 48 0.89 7.22 -14.92
C VAL A 48 2.32 7.75 -14.88
N CYS A 49 2.54 9.04 -15.15
CA CYS A 49 3.87 9.65 -15.15
C CYS A 49 4.54 9.54 -13.77
N LYS A 50 3.80 9.80 -12.69
CA LYS A 50 4.29 9.64 -11.32
C LYS A 50 4.67 8.18 -11.03
N SER A 51 3.82 7.22 -11.43
CA SER A 51 4.08 5.80 -11.23
C SER A 51 5.31 5.33 -11.99
N ILE A 52 5.52 5.80 -13.23
CA ILE A 52 6.72 5.49 -14.00
C ILE A 52 7.96 6.02 -13.28
N LYS A 53 7.98 7.29 -12.88
CA LYS A 53 9.11 7.91 -12.16
C LYS A 53 9.49 7.15 -10.88
N ILE A 54 8.49 6.69 -10.14
CA ILE A 54 8.72 5.94 -8.90
C ILE A 54 9.17 4.52 -9.20
N ASN A 55 8.52 3.83 -10.14
CA ASN A 55 8.63 2.38 -10.28
C ASN A 55 9.64 1.91 -11.32
N SER A 56 9.99 2.70 -12.34
CA SER A 56 10.81 2.25 -13.48
C SER A 56 12.17 1.69 -13.08
N ASN A 57 12.80 2.26 -12.05
CA ASN A 57 14.08 1.81 -11.50
C ASN A 57 13.97 0.50 -10.70
N TYR A 58 12.77 0.11 -10.27
CA TYR A 58 12.53 -1.10 -9.48
C TYR A 58 11.98 -2.27 -10.30
N LEU A 59 11.60 -2.02 -11.56
CA LEU A 59 11.11 -3.02 -12.50
C LEU A 59 12.28 -3.55 -13.33
N ASN A 60 12.35 -4.86 -13.50
CA ASN A 60 13.17 -5.45 -14.55
C ASN A 60 12.44 -5.33 -15.89
N ILE A 61 13.16 -5.43 -17.00
CA ILE A 61 12.52 -5.60 -18.32
C ILE A 61 11.63 -6.85 -18.26
N GLY A 62 10.37 -6.73 -18.68
CA GLY A 62 9.38 -7.81 -18.54
C GLY A 62 8.45 -7.68 -17.33
N ASP A 63 8.86 -6.91 -16.31
CA ASP A 63 8.04 -6.62 -15.15
C ASP A 63 7.00 -5.53 -15.45
N TYR A 64 6.00 -5.43 -14.57
CA TYR A 64 4.92 -4.48 -14.70
C TYR A 64 4.52 -3.87 -13.36
N ALA A 65 3.84 -2.73 -13.43
CA ALA A 65 3.15 -2.08 -12.32
C ALA A 65 1.68 -1.83 -12.68
N ILE A 66 0.82 -1.81 -11.66
CA ILE A 66 -0.60 -1.47 -11.78
C ILE A 66 -0.82 -0.17 -11.01
N PRO A 67 -0.82 1.00 -11.68
CA PRO A 67 -0.90 2.28 -10.99
C PRO A 67 -2.26 2.54 -10.31
N ILE A 68 -3.35 1.90 -10.77
CA ILE A 68 -4.70 2.06 -10.24
C ILE A 68 -5.39 0.69 -10.23
N SER A 69 -5.63 0.12 -9.05
CA SER A 69 -6.17 -1.25 -8.90
C SER A 69 -7.57 -1.45 -9.48
N SER A 70 -8.38 -0.39 -9.53
CA SER A 70 -9.76 -0.42 -10.03
C SER A 70 -9.88 -0.18 -11.54
N LYS A 71 -8.76 -0.03 -12.25
CA LYS A 71 -8.72 0.21 -13.70
C LYS A 71 -7.89 -0.87 -14.38
N ASN A 72 -8.29 -1.25 -15.59
CA ASN A 72 -7.48 -2.13 -16.44
C ASN A 72 -6.34 -1.31 -17.08
N LEU A 73 -5.42 -0.82 -16.25
CA LEU A 73 -4.30 0.04 -16.62
C LEU A 73 -3.01 -0.62 -16.11
N MET A 74 -2.07 -0.89 -17.01
CA MET A 74 -0.81 -1.55 -16.68
C MET A 74 0.37 -0.82 -17.32
N ILE A 75 1.48 -0.73 -16.59
CA ILE A 75 2.74 -0.16 -17.06
C ILE A 75 3.74 -1.31 -17.14
N PHE A 76 4.29 -1.58 -18.32
CA PHE A 76 5.32 -2.59 -18.57
C PHE A 76 6.66 -1.91 -18.82
N LYS A 77 7.72 -2.36 -18.14
CA LYS A 77 9.08 -1.97 -18.52
C LYS A 77 9.51 -2.83 -19.70
N ILE A 78 9.76 -2.19 -20.84
CA ILE A 78 10.01 -2.88 -22.11
C ILE A 78 11.47 -2.80 -22.56
N SER A 79 12.20 -1.80 -22.08
CA SER A 79 13.64 -1.67 -22.22
C SER A 79 14.20 -0.87 -21.05
N GLU A 80 15.51 -0.61 -21.01
CA GLU A 80 16.10 0.28 -20.00
C GLU A 80 15.69 1.75 -20.20
N LYS A 81 15.24 2.11 -21.40
CA LYS A 81 14.89 3.49 -21.75
C LYS A 81 13.38 3.75 -21.79
N ALA A 82 12.57 2.69 -21.88
CA ALA A 82 11.15 2.82 -22.20
C ALA A 82 10.22 1.97 -21.35
N VAL A 83 8.99 2.50 -21.24
CA VAL A 83 7.84 1.80 -20.69
C VAL A 83 6.66 1.88 -21.65
N VAL A 84 5.84 0.83 -21.67
CA VAL A 84 4.57 0.80 -22.40
C VAL A 84 3.43 0.77 -21.40
N VAL A 85 2.47 1.66 -21.58
CA VAL A 85 1.25 1.76 -20.78
C VAL A 85 0.10 1.22 -21.61
N LEU A 86 -0.58 0.21 -21.09
CA LEU A 86 -1.75 -0.40 -21.71
C LEU A 86 -2.99 -0.08 -20.89
N PHE A 87 -4.06 0.33 -21.56
CA PHE A 87 -5.35 0.61 -20.95
C PHE A 87 -6.48 -0.06 -21.73
N ALA A 88 -7.47 -0.59 -21.02
CA ALA A 88 -8.69 -1.11 -21.63
C ALA A 88 -9.92 -0.63 -20.86
N ASN A 89 -10.94 -0.13 -21.57
CA ASN A 89 -12.19 0.30 -20.95
C ASN A 89 -13.06 -0.86 -20.45
N LYS A 90 -12.78 -2.08 -20.91
CA LYS A 90 -13.51 -3.32 -20.60
C LYS A 90 -12.52 -4.49 -20.51
N GLY A 91 -13.01 -5.67 -20.15
CA GLY A 91 -12.19 -6.89 -20.03
C GLY A 91 -11.60 -7.08 -18.63
N ASN A 92 -10.83 -8.17 -18.48
CA ASN A 92 -10.10 -8.48 -17.26
C ASN A 92 -8.67 -7.94 -17.39
N ILE A 93 -8.18 -7.23 -16.38
CA ILE A 93 -6.79 -6.73 -16.33
C ILE A 93 -5.74 -7.83 -16.63
N ALA A 94 -6.02 -9.09 -16.25
CA ALA A 94 -5.15 -10.22 -16.54
C ALA A 94 -4.92 -10.45 -18.05
N GLN A 95 -5.83 -10.01 -18.91
CA GLN A 95 -5.66 -10.12 -20.36
C GLN A 95 -4.54 -9.19 -20.87
N LEU A 96 -4.28 -8.06 -20.19
CA LEU A 96 -3.16 -7.18 -20.54
C LEU A 96 -1.80 -7.85 -20.25
N LEU A 97 -1.74 -8.83 -19.35
CA LEU A 97 -0.51 -9.59 -19.07
C LEU A 97 -0.01 -10.40 -20.27
N SER A 98 -0.89 -10.69 -21.23
CA SER A 98 -0.49 -11.38 -22.46
C SER A 98 0.55 -10.59 -23.28
N PHE A 99 0.61 -9.26 -23.09
CA PHE A 99 1.60 -8.39 -23.72
C PHE A 99 3.04 -8.78 -23.38
N LYS A 100 3.28 -9.47 -22.26
CA LYS A 100 4.61 -9.95 -21.86
C LYS A 100 5.33 -10.72 -22.96
N LYS A 101 4.59 -11.49 -23.78
CA LYS A 101 5.16 -12.28 -24.87
C LYS A 101 5.76 -11.43 -26.00
N ASN A 102 5.38 -10.16 -26.08
CA ASN A 102 5.79 -9.23 -27.12
C ASN A 102 6.79 -8.18 -26.63
N ILE A 103 7.24 -8.27 -25.38
CA ILE A 103 8.16 -7.30 -24.77
C ILE A 103 9.47 -7.22 -25.55
N ASP A 104 10.09 -8.36 -25.86
CA ASP A 104 11.37 -8.37 -26.58
C ASP A 104 11.21 -7.81 -28.01
N TYR A 105 10.12 -8.16 -28.68
CA TYR A 105 9.85 -7.73 -30.05
C TYR A 105 9.62 -6.21 -30.16
N PHE A 106 8.78 -5.64 -29.28
CA PHE A 106 8.52 -4.20 -29.30
C PHE A 106 9.61 -3.39 -28.60
N GLY A 107 10.29 -3.96 -27.61
CA GLY A 107 11.42 -3.34 -26.91
C GLY A 107 12.52 -2.93 -27.87
N GLY A 108 12.96 -3.83 -28.75
CA GLY A 108 13.98 -3.54 -29.75
C GLY A 108 13.56 -2.51 -30.82
N GLN A 109 12.26 -2.34 -31.07
CA GLN A 109 11.78 -1.30 -31.98
C GLN A 109 11.71 0.07 -31.30
N ILE A 110 11.23 0.11 -30.06
CA ILE A 110 11.11 1.35 -29.28
C ILE A 110 12.49 1.88 -28.91
N GLU A 111 13.45 1.01 -28.60
CA GLU A 111 14.81 1.40 -28.25
C GLU A 111 15.52 2.12 -29.39
N LYS A 112 15.30 1.68 -30.64
CA LYS A 112 15.79 2.39 -31.85
C LYS A 112 15.22 3.80 -32.00
N LEU A 113 14.00 4.04 -31.54
CA LEU A 113 13.39 5.38 -31.53
C LEU A 113 13.87 6.25 -30.38
N LEU A 114 14.64 5.69 -29.43
CA LEU A 114 15.20 6.36 -28.26
C LEU A 114 16.73 6.33 -28.29
N GLU A 115 17.34 6.18 -29.47
CA GLU A 115 18.80 6.18 -29.62
C GLU A 115 19.42 7.44 -29.00
N ASP A 116 18.81 8.61 -29.25
CA ASP A 116 19.27 9.91 -28.74
C ASP A 116 19.00 10.14 -27.24
N LEU A 117 18.24 9.25 -26.57
CA LEU A 117 17.97 9.41 -25.16
C LEU A 117 19.16 8.90 -24.35
N GLU A 118 19.99 9.82 -23.87
CA GLU A 118 20.95 9.54 -22.81
C GLU A 118 20.17 9.27 -21.53
N VAL A 119 20.17 8.01 -21.10
CA VAL A 119 19.81 7.69 -19.72
C VAL A 119 21.05 8.03 -18.93
N PRO A 120 21.01 9.04 -18.03
CA PRO A 120 22.12 9.27 -17.12
C PRO A 120 22.40 7.92 -16.49
N GLU A 121 23.67 7.46 -16.51
CA GLU A 121 24.07 6.38 -15.63
C GLU A 121 23.61 6.84 -14.26
N ALA A 122 22.51 6.27 -13.79
CA ALA A 122 22.10 6.51 -12.44
C ALA A 122 23.36 6.17 -11.66
N GLU A 123 23.79 7.06 -10.78
CA GLU A 123 24.39 6.60 -9.55
C GLU A 123 23.33 5.70 -8.94
N VAL A 124 23.27 4.46 -9.43
CA VAL A 124 22.76 3.33 -8.73
C VAL A 124 23.68 3.39 -7.54
N GLU A 125 23.23 4.05 -6.46
CA GLU A 125 23.65 3.66 -5.14
C GLU A 125 23.53 2.15 -5.20
N VAL A 126 24.68 1.51 -5.37
CA VAL A 126 24.78 0.07 -5.43
C VAL A 126 24.37 -0.31 -4.04
N LEU A 127 23.06 -0.45 -3.84
CA LEU A 127 22.53 -1.04 -2.64
C LEU A 127 23.29 -2.35 -2.57
N PRO A 128 24.11 -2.52 -1.51
CA PRO A 128 25.16 -3.51 -1.49
C PRO A 128 24.55 -4.80 -1.99
N LYS A 129 25.16 -5.36 -3.04
CA LYS A 129 24.79 -6.65 -3.59
C LYS A 129 24.69 -7.56 -2.39
N VAL A 130 23.48 -7.87 -1.94
CA VAL A 130 23.29 -8.64 -0.72
C VAL A 130 23.80 -10.01 -1.10
N GLU A 131 25.08 -10.25 -0.79
CA GLU A 131 25.61 -11.58 -0.73
C GLU A 131 24.62 -12.36 0.10
N LYS A 132 24.12 -13.47 -0.45
CA LYS A 132 23.21 -14.37 0.25
C LYS A 132 23.98 -15.01 1.40
N VAL A 133 24.30 -14.22 2.41
CA VAL A 133 24.64 -14.71 3.74
C VAL A 133 23.37 -15.43 4.15
N ALA A 134 23.48 -16.75 4.32
CA ALA A 134 22.44 -17.57 4.90
C ALA A 134 22.30 -17.20 6.39
N ILE A 135 21.87 -15.97 6.65
CA ILE A 135 21.32 -15.57 7.93
C ILE A 135 20.07 -16.42 8.04
N LYS A 136 20.00 -17.27 9.07
CA LYS A 136 18.74 -17.82 9.53
C LYS A 136 17.88 -16.62 9.94
N LEU A 137 17.16 -16.07 8.96
CA LEU A 137 16.16 -15.04 9.19
C LEU A 137 15.22 -15.62 10.25
N PRO A 138 14.96 -14.90 11.36
CA PRO A 138 13.89 -15.29 12.27
C PRO A 138 12.64 -15.54 11.42
N LYS A 139 11.88 -16.61 11.72
CA LYS A 139 10.71 -17.03 10.94
C LYS A 139 9.87 -15.79 10.62
N GLN A 140 9.96 -15.29 9.39
CA GLN A 140 9.25 -14.09 9.00
C GLN A 140 7.76 -14.40 9.00
N ILE A 141 7.03 -13.67 9.83
CA ILE A 141 5.59 -13.79 9.96
C ILE A 141 5.01 -12.69 9.08
N PHE A 142 4.56 -13.06 7.87
CA PHE A 142 4.00 -12.13 6.90
C PHE A 142 2.48 -12.11 6.99
N GLY A 143 1.89 -10.91 6.98
CA GLY A 143 0.46 -10.73 6.72
C GLY A 143 -0.48 -11.27 7.80
N LYS A 144 -0.06 -11.31 9.06
CA LYS A 144 -1.01 -11.55 10.16
C LYS A 144 -1.96 -10.36 10.26
N GLU A 145 -3.26 -10.64 10.32
CA GLU A 145 -4.24 -9.65 10.73
C GLU A 145 -3.88 -9.14 12.12
N LEU A 146 -3.90 -7.82 12.30
CA LEU A 146 -3.70 -7.25 13.63
C LEU A 146 -4.85 -7.72 14.52
N PRO A 147 -4.57 -8.31 15.70
CA PRO A 147 -5.63 -8.69 16.61
C PRO A 147 -6.48 -7.47 16.98
N ILE A 148 -7.79 -7.59 16.73
CA ILE A 148 -8.78 -6.56 17.07
C ILE A 148 -8.81 -6.38 18.59
N TYR A 149 -8.80 -5.14 19.07
CA TYR A 149 -8.83 -4.84 20.50
C TYR A 149 -10.24 -4.92 21.09
N PHE A 150 -10.38 -5.79 22.10
CA PHE A 150 -11.61 -5.99 22.87
C PHE A 150 -11.39 -5.55 24.33
N PRO A 151 -11.78 -4.31 24.71
CA PRO A 151 -11.61 -3.86 26.08
C PRO A 151 -12.45 -4.69 27.06
N SER A 152 -11.84 -5.04 28.18
CA SER A 152 -12.41 -5.81 29.28
C SER A 152 -12.06 -5.14 30.61
N LEU A 153 -12.97 -5.15 31.57
CA LEU A 153 -12.68 -4.73 32.93
C LEU A 153 -11.74 -5.73 33.61
N ASN A 154 -10.61 -5.24 34.13
CA ASN A 154 -9.67 -6.09 34.87
C ASN A 154 -10.13 -6.37 36.31
N ARG A 155 -11.11 -5.59 36.81
CA ARG A 155 -11.62 -5.66 38.18
C ARG A 155 -13.06 -5.18 38.23
N GLU A 156 -13.76 -5.59 39.27
CA GLU A 156 -15.08 -5.06 39.58
C GLU A 156 -15.03 -3.55 39.84
N LEU A 157 -16.10 -2.86 39.48
CA LEU A 157 -16.23 -1.42 39.68
C LEU A 157 -16.42 -1.13 41.16
N ASP A 158 -15.42 -0.51 41.79
CA ASP A 158 -15.51 -0.07 43.18
C ASP A 158 -16.59 1.01 43.31
N LYS A 159 -17.47 0.87 44.31
CA LYS A 159 -18.51 1.85 44.66
C LYS A 159 -17.93 3.24 44.97
N LYS A 160 -16.64 3.32 45.33
CA LYS A 160 -15.93 4.59 45.59
C LYS A 160 -15.42 5.27 44.32
N ALA A 161 -15.39 4.57 43.18
CA ALA A 161 -14.91 5.14 41.93
C ALA A 161 -15.91 6.16 41.38
N LYS A 162 -15.45 7.39 41.18
CA LYS A 162 -16.26 8.49 40.64
C LYS A 162 -16.25 8.43 39.12
N PHE A 163 -17.18 7.68 38.54
CA PHE A 163 -17.47 7.70 37.11
C PHE A 163 -18.82 8.38 36.88
N THR A 164 -18.95 9.13 35.79
CA THR A 164 -20.26 9.63 35.38
C THR A 164 -21.15 8.46 34.93
N MET A 165 -22.47 8.67 34.83
CA MET A 165 -23.39 7.65 34.31
C MET A 165 -23.01 7.18 32.89
N GLU A 166 -22.45 8.09 32.11
CA GLU A 166 -22.00 7.82 30.74
C GLU A 166 -20.72 6.97 30.71
N GLU A 167 -19.73 7.34 31.53
CA GLU A 167 -18.51 6.55 31.70
C GLU A 167 -18.81 5.14 32.25
N MET A 168 -19.76 5.03 33.19
CA MET A 168 -20.23 3.74 33.71
C MET A 168 -20.86 2.89 32.61
N ARG A 169 -21.67 3.49 31.72
CA ARG A 169 -22.24 2.78 30.58
C ARG A 169 -21.16 2.24 29.66
N ILE A 170 -20.11 3.02 29.37
CA ILE A 170 -18.96 2.58 28.57
C ILE A 170 -18.25 1.40 29.27
N LEU A 171 -17.95 1.53 30.57
CA LEU A 171 -17.26 0.49 31.34
C LEU A 171 -18.04 -0.83 31.38
N HIS A 172 -19.37 -0.77 31.54
CA HIS A 172 -20.22 -1.97 31.48
C HIS A 172 -20.19 -2.66 30.11
N MET A 173 -19.89 -1.93 29.03
CA MET A 173 -19.73 -2.50 27.70
C MET A 173 -18.33 -3.05 27.43
N CYS A 174 -17.33 -2.66 28.23
CA CYS A 174 -15.98 -3.22 28.20
C CYS A 174 -15.94 -4.60 28.88
N ASN A 175 -16.49 -5.61 28.20
CA ASN A 175 -16.62 -6.97 28.70
C ASN A 175 -15.78 -8.01 27.93
N GLY A 176 -14.84 -7.55 27.09
CA GLY A 176 -14.01 -8.40 26.24
C GLY A 176 -14.72 -9.01 25.02
N LYS A 177 -16.00 -8.67 24.77
CA LYS A 177 -16.77 -9.17 23.62
C LYS A 177 -17.04 -8.10 22.56
N LYS A 178 -16.99 -6.83 22.93
CA LYS A 178 -17.23 -5.70 22.03
C LYS A 178 -15.92 -5.00 21.69
N THR A 179 -15.77 -4.61 20.43
CA THR A 179 -14.64 -3.80 19.95
C THR A 179 -14.83 -2.34 20.36
N PHE A 180 -13.75 -1.56 20.26
CA PHE A 180 -13.80 -0.10 20.37
C PHE A 180 -14.91 0.54 19.53
N TYR A 181 -14.99 0.19 18.24
CA TYR A 181 -15.97 0.77 17.31
C TYR A 181 -17.41 0.37 17.63
N ASN A 182 -17.65 -0.88 18.05
CA ASN A 182 -18.99 -1.32 18.47
C ASN A 182 -19.46 -0.53 19.70
N ILE A 183 -18.55 -0.26 20.65
CA ILE A 183 -18.86 0.55 21.83
C ILE A 183 -19.18 2.00 21.42
N ALA A 184 -18.39 2.61 20.54
CA ALA A 184 -18.66 3.97 20.04
C ALA A 184 -20.04 4.06 19.40
N HIS A 185 -20.36 3.12 18.51
CA HIS A 185 -21.63 3.08 17.80
C HIS A 185 -22.84 2.94 18.74
N GLU A 186 -22.80 1.99 19.68
CA GLU A 186 -23.92 1.74 20.59
C GLU A 186 -24.08 2.80 21.69
N THR A 187 -22.99 3.45 22.10
CA THR A 187 -23.05 4.56 23.07
C THR A 187 -23.35 5.90 22.42
N LYS A 188 -23.26 5.99 21.08
CA LYS A 188 -23.37 7.21 20.28
C LYS A 188 -22.36 8.28 20.70
N GLN A 189 -21.21 7.85 21.21
CA GLN A 189 -20.14 8.75 21.64
C GLN A 189 -19.13 8.98 20.52
N PRO A 190 -18.53 10.18 20.43
CA PRO A 190 -17.44 10.43 19.49
C PRO A 190 -16.27 9.48 19.73
N GLU A 191 -15.66 8.99 18.65
CA GLU A 191 -14.51 8.08 18.73
C GLU A 191 -13.34 8.69 19.49
N SER A 192 -13.08 9.99 19.31
CA SER A 192 -12.04 10.73 20.04
C SER A 192 -12.25 10.66 21.55
N PHE A 193 -13.47 10.95 22.01
CA PHE A 193 -13.82 10.87 23.43
C PHE A 193 -13.66 9.45 23.97
N LEU A 194 -14.21 8.46 23.25
CA LEU A 194 -14.12 7.06 23.68
C LEU A 194 -12.67 6.57 23.72
N PHE A 195 -11.86 7.00 22.74
CA PHE A 195 -10.44 6.66 22.66
C PHE A 195 -9.67 7.21 23.85
N ASP A 196 -9.88 8.49 24.19
CA ASP A 196 -9.25 9.12 25.35
C ASP A 196 -9.68 8.45 26.66
N PHE A 197 -10.98 8.13 26.78
CA PHE A 197 -11.53 7.45 27.94
C PHE A 197 -10.90 6.06 28.13
N ILE A 198 -10.89 5.23 27.09
CA ILE A 198 -10.33 3.88 27.15
C ILE A 198 -8.82 3.96 27.42
N SER A 199 -8.09 4.83 26.72
CA SER A 199 -6.65 5.04 26.90
C SER A 199 -6.29 5.41 28.35
N LYS A 200 -7.04 6.35 28.93
CA LYS A 200 -6.89 6.76 30.34
C LYS A 200 -7.13 5.59 31.30
N ASN A 201 -8.13 4.75 31.02
CA ASN A 201 -8.49 3.62 31.87
C ASN A 201 -7.56 2.41 31.71
N ILE A 202 -6.95 2.20 30.54
CA ILE A 202 -5.84 1.24 30.36
C ILE A 202 -4.63 1.68 31.19
N LYS A 203 -4.22 2.96 31.13
CA LYS A 203 -3.11 3.49 31.94
C LYS A 203 -3.34 3.32 33.44
N LYS A 204 -4.58 3.48 33.88
CA LYS A 204 -5.01 3.26 35.28
C LYS A 204 -5.26 1.78 35.63
N LYS A 205 -5.02 0.86 34.70
CA LYS A 205 -5.24 -0.60 34.84
C LYS A 205 -6.69 -1.00 35.14
N TRP A 206 -7.67 -0.13 34.85
CA TRP A 206 -9.09 -0.49 34.91
C TRP A 206 -9.50 -1.39 33.76
N LEU A 207 -8.93 -1.15 32.57
CA LEU A 207 -9.21 -1.91 31.36
C LEU A 207 -8.00 -2.75 30.94
N GLY A 208 -8.29 -3.90 30.34
CA GLY A 208 -7.33 -4.78 29.68
C GLY A 208 -7.94 -5.47 28.44
N PRO A 209 -7.18 -6.32 27.74
CA PRO A 209 -5.75 -6.52 27.92
C PRO A 209 -4.95 -5.24 27.66
N LYS A 210 -3.69 -5.17 28.09
CA LYS A 210 -2.90 -3.96 27.85
C LYS A 210 -2.73 -3.73 26.34
N ALA A 211 -3.01 -2.51 25.93
CA ALA A 211 -2.83 -2.07 24.56
C ALA A 211 -2.26 -0.66 24.52
N TYR A 212 -1.53 -0.39 23.45
CA TYR A 212 -0.98 0.91 23.14
C TYR A 212 -1.98 1.69 22.28
N PRO A 213 -2.49 2.84 22.78
CA PRO A 213 -3.35 3.70 22.00
C PRO A 213 -2.53 4.46 20.96
N ILE A 214 -2.97 4.42 19.70
CA ILE A 214 -2.30 5.06 18.57
C ILE A 214 -3.33 5.88 17.80
N ILE A 215 -2.94 7.11 17.47
CA ILE A 215 -3.71 8.02 16.61
C ILE A 215 -2.94 8.15 15.31
N ILE A 216 -3.63 7.93 14.19
CA ILE A 216 -3.01 7.99 12.87
C ILE A 216 -3.81 8.90 11.98
N GLN A 217 -3.18 9.92 11.43
CA GLN A 217 -3.80 10.79 10.44
C GLN A 217 -3.43 10.31 9.04
N CYS A 218 -4.44 10.04 8.22
CA CYS A 218 -4.25 9.69 6.83
C CYS A 218 -3.54 10.85 6.13
N PRO A 219 -2.38 10.63 5.48
CA PRO A 219 -1.62 11.70 4.87
C PRO A 219 -2.33 12.33 3.66
N ASP A 220 -3.22 11.58 3.00
CA ASP A 220 -3.88 12.02 1.77
C ASP A 220 -5.18 12.81 2.03
N CYS A 221 -5.93 12.47 3.09
CA CYS A 221 -7.23 13.09 3.37
C CYS A 221 -7.38 13.66 4.79
N SER A 222 -6.33 13.60 5.61
CA SER A 222 -6.34 14.04 7.01
C SER A 222 -7.36 13.34 7.93
N LEU A 223 -8.00 12.27 7.45
CA LEU A 223 -8.89 11.46 8.29
C LEU A 223 -8.12 10.84 9.45
N THR A 224 -8.65 10.95 10.66
CA THR A 224 -8.03 10.42 11.87
C THR A 224 -8.53 9.01 12.18
N HIS A 225 -7.60 8.09 12.41
CA HIS A 225 -7.81 6.70 12.79
C HIS A 225 -7.37 6.49 14.23
N TYR A 226 -8.23 5.85 15.01
CA TYR A 226 -7.99 5.51 16.42
C TYR A 226 -7.77 4.00 16.53
N LEU A 227 -6.59 3.59 16.98
CA LEU A 227 -6.19 2.19 17.01
C LEU A 227 -5.64 1.81 18.38
N PHE A 228 -5.85 0.55 18.76
CA PHE A 228 -5.28 -0.04 19.97
C PHE A 228 -4.46 -1.27 19.57
N VAL A 229 -3.15 -1.20 19.75
CA VAL A 229 -2.22 -2.29 19.41
C VAL A 229 -1.88 -3.06 20.67
N HIS A 230 -2.12 -4.37 20.68
CA HIS A 230 -1.89 -5.22 21.84
C HIS A 230 -0.40 -5.21 22.24
N GLU A 231 -0.10 -5.16 23.56
CA GLU A 231 1.29 -5.06 24.05
C GLU A 231 2.17 -6.23 23.58
N ASN A 232 1.63 -7.46 23.61
CA ASN A 232 2.30 -8.68 23.16
C ASN A 232 2.87 -8.61 21.73
N LEU A 233 2.37 -7.74 20.86
CA LEU A 233 2.92 -7.58 19.51
C LEU A 233 4.33 -6.98 19.51
N PHE A 234 4.68 -6.21 20.55
CA PHE A 234 6.02 -5.65 20.73
C PHE A 234 6.97 -6.60 21.49
N GLU A 235 6.45 -7.71 22.02
CA GLU A 235 7.26 -8.77 22.62
C GLU A 235 7.82 -9.72 21.56
N GLU A 236 7.09 -9.91 20.46
CA GLU A 236 7.52 -10.76 19.32
C GLU A 236 8.61 -10.08 18.46
N ASP A 237 8.55 -8.76 18.27
CA ASP A 237 9.55 -7.98 17.53
C ASP A 237 9.92 -6.70 18.31
N PRO A 238 11.16 -6.61 18.85
CA PRO A 238 11.50 -5.63 19.86
C PRO A 238 11.74 -4.21 19.34
N ASP A 239 11.96 -4.00 18.04
CA ASP A 239 12.52 -2.73 17.57
C ASP A 239 11.54 -1.92 16.71
N LEU A 240 10.79 -2.58 15.83
CA LEU A 240 9.88 -1.88 14.93
C LEU A 240 8.71 -2.76 14.48
N LEU A 241 7.50 -2.36 14.85
CA LEU A 241 6.26 -2.94 14.37
C LEU A 241 5.81 -2.19 13.11
N SER A 242 5.77 -2.88 11.97
CA SER A 242 5.16 -2.32 10.75
C SER A 242 3.68 -2.68 10.67
N VAL A 243 2.84 -1.68 10.41
CA VAL A 243 1.39 -1.85 10.38
C VAL A 243 0.84 -1.26 9.08
N LEU A 244 0.39 -2.13 8.18
CA LEU A 244 -0.37 -1.72 7.00
C LEU A 244 -1.78 -1.35 7.45
N ILE A 245 -2.21 -0.12 7.16
CA ILE A 245 -3.53 0.38 7.54
C ILE A 245 -4.36 0.53 6.28
N ARG A 246 -5.48 -0.19 6.24
CA ARG A 246 -6.51 -0.08 5.22
C ARG A 246 -7.73 0.55 5.85
N SER A 247 -8.02 1.78 5.44
CA SER A 247 -9.19 2.51 5.89
C SER A 247 -10.38 2.25 4.96
N GLU A 248 -11.46 1.67 5.48
CA GLU A 248 -12.74 1.58 4.76
C GLU A 248 -13.38 2.97 4.54
N ARG A 249 -13.00 3.96 5.35
CA ARG A 249 -13.56 5.32 5.31
C ARG A 249 -12.95 6.20 4.23
N CYS A 250 -11.68 6.02 3.90
CA CYS A 250 -10.99 6.88 2.93
C CYS A 250 -10.34 6.14 1.76
N ASN A 251 -10.40 4.81 1.70
CA ASN A 251 -9.83 3.98 0.63
C ASN A 251 -8.31 4.21 0.39
N HIS A 252 -7.61 4.83 1.33
CA HIS A 252 -6.16 4.99 1.29
C HIS A 252 -5.48 3.87 2.08
N GLU A 253 -4.33 3.43 1.59
CA GLU A 253 -3.48 2.44 2.23
C GLU A 253 -2.12 3.07 2.56
N TYR A 254 -1.66 2.88 3.79
CA TYR A 254 -0.35 3.39 4.22
C TYR A 254 0.24 2.46 5.27
N VAL A 255 1.57 2.47 5.41
CA VAL A 255 2.26 1.70 6.45
C VAL A 255 2.71 2.65 7.53
N ALA A 256 2.32 2.35 8.77
CA ALA A 256 2.82 3.00 9.95
C ALA A 256 3.95 2.16 10.55
N PHE A 257 5.09 2.81 10.81
CA PHE A 257 6.20 2.20 11.53
C PHE A 257 6.14 2.64 12.99
N LEU A 258 6.02 1.67 13.90
CA LEU A 258 5.83 1.89 15.33
C LEU A 258 7.01 1.31 16.09
N ASN A 259 7.78 2.15 16.77
CA ASN A 259 8.80 1.65 17.70
C ASN A 259 8.23 1.44 19.11
N LYS A 260 9.00 0.78 20.00
CA LYS A 260 8.63 0.60 21.42
C LYS A 260 8.39 1.90 22.20
N LYS A 261 8.96 3.01 21.74
CA LYS A 261 8.72 4.34 22.35
C LYS A 261 7.43 4.98 21.84
N LEU A 262 6.65 4.26 21.02
CA LEU A 262 5.43 4.73 20.35
C LEU A 262 5.65 5.99 19.49
N LYS A 263 6.90 6.24 19.08
CA LYS A 263 7.16 7.24 18.04
C LYS A 263 6.82 6.60 16.71
N PHE A 264 6.02 7.29 15.93
CA PHE A 264 5.56 6.83 14.63
C PHE A 264 6.25 7.61 13.52
N GLU A 265 6.60 6.90 12.45
CA GLU A 265 6.86 7.50 11.14
C GLU A 265 5.81 6.93 10.18
N LEU A 266 5.04 7.83 9.57
CA LEU A 266 4.10 7.48 8.51
C LEU A 266 4.82 7.64 7.19
N GLN A 267 4.94 6.54 6.45
CA GLN A 267 5.39 6.61 5.08
C GLN A 267 4.16 6.37 4.20
N SER A 268 3.76 7.39 3.46
CA SER A 268 2.72 7.21 2.44
C SER A 268 3.30 6.35 1.32
N PHE A 269 2.55 5.29 1.00
CA PHE A 269 2.89 4.42 -0.11
C PHE A 269 2.05 4.86 -1.28
N GLY A 270 2.69 5.29 -2.38
CA GLY A 270 1.99 5.32 -3.66
C GLY A 270 1.47 3.91 -3.95
N TYR A 271 0.22 3.78 -4.39
CA TYR A 271 -0.50 2.51 -4.57
C TYR A 271 0.40 1.35 -5.03
N PHE A 272 0.79 0.49 -4.08
CA PHE A 272 1.46 -0.76 -4.38
C PHE A 272 0.41 -1.86 -4.47
N THR A 273 0.50 -2.70 -5.51
CA THR A 273 -0.26 -3.96 -5.52
C THR A 273 0.11 -4.81 -4.30
N PRO A 274 -0.75 -5.71 -3.81
CA PRO A 274 -0.43 -6.61 -2.69
C PRO A 274 0.90 -7.36 -2.88
N PHE A 275 1.25 -7.72 -4.13
CA PHE A 275 2.52 -8.33 -4.47
C PHE A 275 3.72 -7.39 -4.30
N GLN A 276 3.59 -6.12 -4.71
CA GLN A 276 4.65 -5.14 -4.54
C GLN A 276 4.77 -4.69 -3.08
N GLN A 277 3.66 -4.63 -2.33
CA GLN A 277 3.66 -4.45 -0.88
C GLN A 277 4.46 -5.57 -0.22
N ASP A 278 4.15 -6.83 -0.51
CA ASP A 278 4.85 -7.98 0.05
C ASP A 278 6.35 -7.98 -0.35
N LYS A 279 6.68 -7.68 -1.62
CA LYS A 279 8.08 -7.55 -2.08
C LYS A 279 8.83 -6.41 -1.37
N PHE A 280 8.17 -5.27 -1.16
CA PHE A 280 8.74 -4.12 -0.46
C PHE A 280 8.95 -4.42 1.04
N MET A 281 7.94 -4.97 1.72
CA MET A 281 8.04 -5.37 3.12
C MET A 281 9.09 -6.45 3.32
N LYS A 282 9.20 -7.41 2.40
CA LYS A 282 10.29 -8.40 2.35
C LYS A 282 11.67 -7.74 2.20
N LYS A 283 11.78 -6.68 1.40
CA LYS A 283 13.02 -5.92 1.22
C LYS A 283 13.41 -5.13 2.46
N LEU A 284 12.44 -4.63 3.23
CA LEU A 284 12.69 -4.01 4.54
C LEU A 284 13.13 -5.03 5.61
N GLY A 285 12.94 -6.33 5.37
CA GLY A 285 13.34 -7.40 6.29
C GLY A 285 12.52 -7.44 7.58
N GLN A 286 11.35 -6.79 7.61
CA GLN A 286 10.57 -6.55 8.82
C GLN A 286 9.27 -7.37 8.88
N HIS A 287 8.86 -7.70 10.10
CA HIS A 287 7.54 -8.24 10.38
C HIS A 287 6.48 -7.14 10.18
N TYR A 288 5.36 -7.49 9.53
CA TYR A 288 4.27 -6.54 9.37
C TYR A 288 2.90 -7.16 9.58
N TYR A 289 2.02 -6.35 10.16
CA TYR A 289 0.63 -6.68 10.44
C TYR A 289 -0.27 -5.85 9.53
N THR A 290 -1.41 -6.40 9.16
CA THR A 290 -2.43 -5.67 8.38
C THR A 290 -3.60 -5.34 9.29
N ILE A 291 -3.97 -4.06 9.33
CA ILE A 291 -5.20 -3.55 9.91
C ILE A 291 -6.17 -3.26 8.77
N ILE A 292 -7.36 -3.82 8.87
CA ILE A 292 -8.54 -3.39 8.12
C ILE A 292 -9.40 -2.64 9.14
N SER A 293 -9.51 -1.31 9.00
CA SER A 293 -10.23 -0.41 9.92
C SER A 293 -11.38 0.30 9.23
#